data_AF-A0A7V9LW72-F1
#
_entry.id   AF-A0A7V9LW72-F1
#
_cell.length_a   1.000
_cell.length_b   1.000
_cell.length_c   1.000
_cell.angle_alpha   90.00
_cell.angle_beta   90.00
_cell.angle_gamma   90.00
#
_symmetry.space_group_name_H-M   'P 1'
#
loop_
_entity.id
_entity.type
_entity.pdbx_description
1 polymer ?
#
loop_
_entity_poly.entity_id
_entity_poly.type
_entity_poly.pdbx_seq_one_letter_code
_entity_poly.pdbx_strand_id
1 'polypeptide(L)'
;MSTPPGGTDTHSSRSVLGAHASRVLRKGPSLSFDDERHQRAHRWLVDETYLLDAQAYEQWLELLTDDIHYIMPVRVTTALGSGFDTSPGMAHFDEDKYSLSRRVARFLTEHAWTEDPPSRLRHHLSNV
;
A
#
# COMPACT_ATOMS: atom_id res chain seq x y z
N MET A 1 38.82 -3.30 -3.08
CA MET A 1 37.80 -2.26 -3.33
C MET A 1 36.62 -2.94 -3.99
N SER A 2 35.66 -3.42 -3.19
CA SER A 2 34.45 -4.05 -3.72
C SER A 2 33.35 -3.01 -3.79
N THR A 3 32.91 -2.72 -5.01
CA THR A 3 31.76 -1.86 -5.31
C THR A 3 30.49 -2.46 -4.69
N PRO A 4 29.62 -1.67 -4.02
CA PRO A 4 28.37 -2.19 -3.47
C PRO A 4 27.43 -2.56 -4.63
N PRO A 5 26.65 -3.67 -4.54
CA PRO A 5 25.63 -3.96 -5.55
C PRO A 5 24.54 -2.88 -5.47
N GLY A 6 24.15 -2.40 -6.65
CA GLY A 6 23.46 -1.14 -6.87
C GLY A 6 21.98 -1.09 -6.47
N GLY A 7 21.50 0.15 -6.41
CA GLY A 7 20.11 0.54 -6.59
C GLY A 7 19.22 0.29 -5.39
N THR A 8 19.15 1.27 -4.49
CA THR A 8 18.08 1.48 -3.51
C THR A 8 16.75 1.82 -4.23
N ASP A 9 16.28 0.94 -5.11
CA ASP A 9 15.07 1.18 -5.90
C ASP A 9 13.89 0.45 -5.25
N THR A 10 13.05 1.21 -4.54
CA THR A 10 11.74 0.72 -4.10
C THR A 10 10.83 0.49 -5.31
N HIS A 11 9.82 -0.38 -5.19
CA HIS A 11 8.82 -0.55 -6.27
C HIS A 11 8.20 0.80 -6.67
N SER A 12 7.96 1.66 -5.69
CA SER A 12 7.47 3.01 -5.92
C SER A 12 8.43 3.84 -6.77
N SER A 13 9.73 3.82 -6.49
CA SER A 13 10.73 4.60 -7.24
C SER A 13 10.84 4.22 -8.72
N ARG A 14 10.34 3.04 -9.11
CA ARG A 14 10.31 2.57 -10.51
C ARG A 14 9.05 3.02 -11.26
N SER A 15 8.04 3.52 -10.57
CA SER A 15 6.83 4.09 -11.18
C SER A 15 7.02 5.57 -11.50
N VAL A 16 6.37 6.03 -12.57
CA VAL A 16 6.28 7.44 -12.94
C VAL A 16 5.58 8.27 -11.84
N LEU A 17 4.62 7.67 -11.12
CA LEU A 17 3.88 8.31 -10.04
C LEU A 17 4.66 8.33 -8.71
N GLY A 18 5.73 7.54 -8.60
CA GLY A 18 6.50 7.41 -7.37
C GLY A 18 7.55 8.49 -7.12
N ALA A 19 7.48 9.64 -7.81
CA ALA A 19 8.40 10.75 -7.61
C ALA A 19 8.45 11.23 -6.14
N HIS A 20 7.31 11.18 -5.45
CA HIS A 20 7.16 11.55 -4.04
C HIS A 20 7.25 10.37 -3.09
N ALA A 21 7.43 9.15 -3.59
CA ALA A 21 7.37 7.98 -2.75
C ALA A 21 8.54 7.94 -1.75
N SER A 22 8.20 7.52 -0.53
CA SER A 22 9.19 7.33 0.52
C SER A 22 10.31 6.38 0.06
N ARG A 23 11.54 6.86 0.18
CA ARG A 23 12.77 6.07 -0.03
C ARG A 23 13.30 5.47 1.28
N VAL A 24 12.50 5.53 2.34
CA VAL A 24 12.88 5.00 3.64
C VAL A 24 12.90 3.48 3.57
N LEU A 25 14.10 2.92 3.67
CA LEU A 25 14.27 1.49 3.87
C LEU A 25 14.11 1.15 5.35
N ARG A 26 13.65 -0.08 5.63
CA ARG A 26 13.64 -0.63 6.99
C ARG A 26 15.04 -0.49 7.59
N LYS A 27 15.15 0.26 8.69
CA LYS A 27 16.38 0.41 9.45
C LYS A 27 16.23 -0.28 10.80
N GLY A 28 17.05 -1.29 11.06
CA GLY A 28 17.15 -1.93 12.37
C GLY A 28 16.02 -2.93 12.69
N PRO A 29 16.02 -3.43 13.94
CA PRO A 29 14.97 -4.30 14.46
C PRO A 29 13.63 -3.56 14.57
N SER A 30 12.54 -4.32 14.68
CA SER A 30 11.22 -3.74 15.00
C SER A 30 11.25 -3.04 16.36
N LEU A 31 10.42 -2.01 16.51
CA LEU A 31 10.21 -1.39 17.81
C LEU A 31 9.63 -2.40 18.80
N SER A 32 9.91 -2.21 20.09
CA SER A 32 9.31 -3.04 21.14
C SER A 32 7.80 -2.79 21.20
N PHE A 33 7.04 -3.79 21.64
CA PHE A 33 5.58 -3.67 21.77
C PHE A 33 5.15 -2.64 22.81
N ASP A 34 5.95 -2.38 23.84
CA ASP A 34 5.69 -1.34 24.85
C ASP A 34 6.06 0.08 24.38
N ASP A 35 6.72 0.23 23.21
CA ASP A 35 7.07 1.53 22.66
C ASP A 35 5.80 2.30 22.23
N GLU A 36 5.67 3.54 22.68
CA GLU A 36 4.54 4.40 22.35
C GLU A 36 4.35 4.55 20.83
N ARG A 37 5.45 4.59 20.06
CA ARG A 37 5.38 4.70 18.60
C ARG A 37 4.82 3.45 17.95
N HIS A 38 5.16 2.28 18.47
CA HIS A 38 4.58 1.02 18.03
C HIS A 38 3.07 1.01 18.31
N GLN A 39 2.67 1.38 19.53
CA GLN A 39 1.26 1.42 19.93
C GLN A 39 0.43 2.40 19.09
N ARG A 40 0.99 3.58 18.79
CA ARG A 40 0.36 4.58 17.92
C ARG A 40 0.20 4.10 16.49
N ALA A 41 1.25 3.49 15.92
CA ALA A 41 1.21 2.95 14.56
C ALA A 41 0.22 1.77 14.45
N HIS A 42 0.27 0.85 15.42
CA HIS A 42 -0.65 -0.29 15.50
C HIS A 42 -2.10 0.18 15.58
N ARG A 43 -2.41 1.13 16.48
CA ARG A 43 -3.76 1.70 16.59
C ARG A 43 -4.21 2.34 15.29
N TRP A 44 -3.36 3.14 14.65
CA TRP A 44 -3.69 3.78 13.37
C TRP A 44 -4.02 2.75 12.28
N LEU A 45 -3.23 1.67 12.16
CA LEU A 45 -3.50 0.60 11.20
C LEU A 45 -4.80 -0.16 11.53
N VAL A 46 -5.08 -0.39 12.81
CA VAL A 46 -6.35 -1.01 13.23
C VAL A 46 -7.53 -0.13 12.86
N ASP A 47 -7.46 1.18 13.14
CA ASP A 47 -8.51 2.14 12.79
C ASP A 47 -8.71 2.19 11.26
N GLU A 48 -7.63 2.15 10.48
CA GLU A 48 -7.67 2.05 9.01
C GLU A 48 -8.42 0.79 8.54
N THR A 49 -8.12 -0.38 9.13
CA THR A 49 -8.81 -1.63 8.76
C THR A 49 -10.31 -1.59 9.01
N TYR A 50 -10.75 -0.91 10.08
CA TYR A 50 -12.18 -0.75 10.36
C TYR A 50 -12.90 0.10 9.31
N LEU A 51 -12.25 1.16 8.81
CA LEU A 51 -12.81 1.97 7.72
C LEU A 51 -12.95 1.17 6.43
N LEU A 52 -11.93 0.38 6.09
CA LEU A 52 -11.96 -0.48 4.90
C LEU A 52 -13.01 -1.61 5.03
N ASP A 53 -13.13 -2.23 6.20
CA ASP A 53 -14.15 -3.25 6.49
C ASP A 53 -15.57 -2.70 6.39
N ALA A 54 -15.78 -1.45 6.82
CA ALA A 54 -17.05 -0.76 6.72
C ALA A 54 -17.32 -0.17 5.32
N GLN A 55 -16.42 -0.36 4.36
CA GLN A 55 -16.46 0.25 3.03
C GLN A 55 -16.55 1.79 3.07
N ALA A 56 -16.04 2.42 4.13
CA ALA A 56 -16.03 3.86 4.34
C ALA A 56 -14.88 4.52 3.57
N TYR A 57 -14.87 4.34 2.24
CA TYR A 57 -13.75 4.71 1.38
C TYR A 57 -13.46 6.22 1.33
N GLU A 58 -14.46 7.08 1.53
CA GLU A 58 -14.26 8.52 1.62
C GLU A 58 -13.45 8.91 2.86
N GLN A 59 -13.82 8.38 4.03
CA GLN A 59 -13.10 8.60 5.29
C GLN A 59 -11.69 8.02 5.23
N TRP A 60 -11.53 6.84 4.61
CA TRP A 60 -10.22 6.26 4.38
C TRP A 60 -9.34 7.17 3.52
N LEU A 61 -9.89 7.74 2.43
CA LEU A 61 -9.15 8.65 1.55
C LEU A 61 -8.67 9.93 2.27
N GLU A 62 -9.43 10.41 3.27
CA GLU A 62 -9.04 11.55 4.11
C GLU A 62 -7.83 11.25 5.00
N LEU A 63 -7.59 9.99 5.38
CA LEU A 63 -6.40 9.60 6.16
C LEU A 63 -5.10 9.65 5.35
N LEU A 64 -5.21 9.60 4.02
CA LEU A 64 -4.05 9.51 3.14
C LEU A 64 -3.48 10.90 2.86
N THR A 65 -2.16 11.00 2.74
CA THR A 65 -1.50 12.26 2.39
C THR A 65 -1.70 12.61 0.93
N ASP A 66 -1.62 13.89 0.57
CA ASP A 66 -1.83 14.34 -0.82
C ASP A 66 -0.76 13.85 -1.80
N ASP A 67 0.42 13.51 -1.28
CA ASP A 67 1.56 12.94 -1.99
C ASP A 67 1.61 11.40 -1.93
N ILE A 68 0.52 10.74 -1.52
CA ILE A 68 0.47 9.28 -1.46
C ILE A 68 0.74 8.64 -2.82
N HIS A 69 1.52 7.55 -2.77
CA HIS A 69 1.68 6.62 -3.87
C HIS A 69 1.23 5.22 -3.45
N TYR A 70 0.03 4.82 -3.88
CA TYR A 70 -0.55 3.52 -3.54
C TYR A 70 -0.17 2.49 -4.61
N ILE A 71 0.80 1.64 -4.29
CA ILE A 71 1.37 0.66 -5.21
C ILE A 71 1.18 -0.79 -4.74
N MET A 72 0.72 -1.65 -5.65
CA MET A 72 0.63 -3.09 -5.47
C MET A 72 1.26 -3.81 -6.68
N PRO A 73 2.58 -4.14 -6.65
CA PRO A 73 3.27 -4.72 -7.80
C PRO A 73 2.80 -6.15 -8.08
N VAL A 74 2.83 -6.56 -9.36
CA VAL A 74 2.52 -7.94 -9.75
C VAL A 74 3.70 -8.85 -9.40
N ARG A 75 3.47 -9.83 -8.52
CA ARG A 75 4.48 -10.84 -8.16
C ARG A 75 4.56 -11.92 -9.22
N VAL A 76 5.78 -12.34 -9.56
CA VAL A 76 6.02 -13.39 -10.56
C VAL A 76 6.87 -14.51 -9.96
N THR A 77 6.52 -15.76 -10.27
CA THR A 77 7.32 -16.91 -9.85
C THR A 77 8.54 -17.01 -10.76
N THR A 78 9.72 -16.81 -10.18
CA THR A 78 10.99 -16.90 -10.89
C THR A 78 11.88 -17.96 -10.25
N ALA A 79 12.84 -18.47 -11.02
CA ALA A 79 13.86 -19.35 -10.47
C ALA A 79 14.64 -18.65 -9.34
N LEU A 80 15.10 -19.43 -8.36
CA LEU A 80 15.94 -18.95 -7.27
C LEU A 80 17.19 -18.26 -7.87
N GLY A 81 17.39 -16.97 -7.59
CA GLY A 81 18.54 -16.20 -8.08
C GLY A 81 18.29 -15.32 -9.31
N SER A 82 17.06 -15.22 -9.81
CA SER A 82 16.69 -14.32 -10.92
C SER A 82 16.91 -12.82 -10.61
N GLY A 83 16.94 -12.43 -9.33
CA GLY A 83 17.14 -11.03 -8.91
C GLY A 83 15.90 -10.14 -9.04
N PHE A 84 14.74 -10.70 -9.41
CA PHE A 84 13.45 -10.02 -9.46
C PHE A 84 12.33 -10.97 -9.05
N ASP A 85 11.44 -10.52 -8.17
CA ASP A 85 10.24 -11.25 -7.73
C ASP A 85 8.93 -10.54 -8.18
N THR A 86 9.06 -9.43 -8.90
CA THR A 86 7.96 -8.64 -9.45
C THR A 86 8.16 -8.33 -10.93
N SER A 87 7.08 -8.29 -11.70
CA SER A 87 7.12 -7.88 -13.11
C SER A 87 7.42 -6.37 -13.23
N PRO A 88 8.56 -5.97 -13.82
CA PRO A 88 8.90 -4.55 -13.97
C PRO A 88 7.86 -3.83 -14.83
N GLY A 89 7.33 -2.71 -14.32
CA GLY A 89 6.35 -1.88 -15.04
C GLY A 89 4.91 -2.40 -15.02
N MET A 90 4.62 -3.49 -14.30
CA MET A 90 3.24 -3.96 -14.07
C MET A 90 2.90 -3.95 -12.58
N ALA A 91 1.83 -3.24 -12.26
CA ALA A 91 1.24 -3.23 -10.93
C ALA A 91 -0.27 -3.44 -11.04
N HIS A 92 -0.84 -4.14 -10.06
CA HIS A 92 -2.29 -4.21 -9.90
C HIS A 92 -2.87 -2.85 -9.55
N PHE A 93 -2.14 -2.10 -8.72
CA PHE A 93 -2.43 -0.72 -8.38
C PHE A 93 -1.16 0.11 -8.51
N ASP A 94 -1.27 1.24 -9.21
CA ASP A 94 -0.26 2.29 -9.30
C ASP A 94 -1.04 3.60 -9.35
N GLU A 95 -1.41 4.10 -8.16
CA GLU A 95 -2.42 5.15 -8.00
C GLU A 95 -1.83 6.31 -7.18
N ASP A 96 -2.16 7.54 -7.58
CA ASP A 96 -1.98 8.76 -6.80
C ASP A 96 -3.29 9.15 -6.11
N LYS A 97 -3.31 10.19 -5.26
CA LYS A 97 -4.55 10.58 -4.56
C LYS A 97 -5.68 10.96 -5.52
N TYR A 98 -5.37 11.50 -6.69
CA TYR A 98 -6.36 11.92 -7.67
C TYR A 98 -6.97 10.73 -8.44
N SER A 99 -6.18 9.74 -8.81
CA SER A 99 -6.67 8.52 -9.44
C SER A 99 -7.44 7.65 -8.43
N LEU A 100 -6.97 7.59 -7.18
CA LEU A 100 -7.63 6.92 -6.08
C LEU A 100 -8.98 7.56 -5.74
N SER A 101 -9.09 8.90 -5.71
CA SER A 101 -10.36 9.57 -5.45
C SER A 101 -11.42 9.28 -6.50
N ARG A 102 -11.04 9.20 -7.79
CA ARG A 102 -11.94 8.80 -8.88
C ARG A 102 -12.40 7.34 -8.74
N ARG A 103 -11.52 6.46 -8.25
CA ARG A 103 -11.88 5.07 -7.95
C ARG A 103 -12.89 5.02 -6.80
N VAL A 104 -12.68 5.76 -5.72
CA VAL A 104 -13.65 5.87 -4.60
C VAL A 104 -14.98 6.39 -5.11
N ALA A 105 -15.01 7.47 -5.89
CA ALA A 105 -16.23 8.01 -6.49
C ALA A 105 -16.99 6.97 -7.33
N ARG A 106 -16.28 6.11 -8.07
CA ARG A 106 -16.89 5.03 -8.85
C ARG A 106 -17.51 3.94 -7.96
N PHE A 107 -16.88 3.61 -6.83
CA PHE A 107 -17.45 2.64 -5.87
C PHE A 107 -18.73 3.17 -5.20
N LEU A 108 -18.88 4.50 -5.08
CA LEU A 108 -20.07 5.14 -4.49
C LEU A 108 -21.25 5.25 -5.45
N THR A 109 -21.01 5.25 -6.76
CA THR A 109 -22.10 5.31 -7.75
C THR A 109 -22.81 3.96 -7.90
N GLU A 110 -24.15 3.97 -7.87
CA GLU A 110 -25.12 2.83 -7.85
C GLU A 110 -25.03 1.78 -8.99
N HIS A 111 -23.90 1.68 -9.70
CA HIS A 111 -23.69 0.70 -10.78
C HIS A 111 -22.64 -0.37 -10.42
N ALA A 112 -22.26 -0.45 -9.15
CA ALA A 112 -21.45 -1.55 -8.63
C ALA A 112 -22.32 -2.80 -8.42
N TRP A 113 -22.92 -3.34 -9.49
CA TRP A 113 -23.68 -4.60 -9.47
C TRP A 113 -22.90 -5.79 -8.88
N THR A 114 -21.57 -5.67 -8.79
CA THR A 114 -20.66 -6.67 -8.19
C THR A 114 -20.59 -6.59 -6.66
N GLU A 115 -21.04 -5.48 -6.07
CA GLU A 115 -21.05 -5.19 -4.62
C GLU A 115 -22.48 -4.94 -4.10
N ASP A 116 -23.50 -5.40 -4.83
CA ASP A 116 -24.88 -5.50 -4.35
C ASP A 116 -25.34 -6.97 -4.39
N PRO A 117 -25.42 -7.67 -3.24
CA PRO A 117 -25.18 -7.18 -1.88
C PRO A 117 -23.69 -7.00 -1.55
N PRO A 118 -23.34 -6.08 -0.63
CA PRO A 118 -21.96 -5.72 -0.35
C PRO A 118 -21.15 -6.91 0.17
N SER A 119 -19.94 -7.03 -0.37
CA SER A 119 -18.95 -7.99 0.11
C SER A 119 -18.70 -7.76 1.59
N ARG A 120 -18.80 -8.82 2.39
CA ARG A 120 -18.39 -8.80 3.80
C ARG A 120 -16.87 -8.94 3.85
N LEU A 121 -16.20 -7.80 3.97
CA LEU A 121 -14.75 -7.73 4.10
C LEU A 121 -14.34 -7.83 5.58
N ARG A 122 -13.19 -8.45 5.81
CA ARG A 122 -12.52 -8.44 7.11
C ARG A 122 -11.01 -8.44 6.91
N HIS A 123 -10.37 -7.33 7.23
CA HIS A 123 -8.93 -7.19 7.18
C HIS A 123 -8.29 -7.74 8.46
N HIS A 124 -7.47 -8.78 8.33
CA HIS A 124 -6.71 -9.34 9.45
C HIS A 124 -5.31 -8.75 9.48
N LEU A 125 -5.10 -7.78 10.37
CA LEU A 125 -3.79 -7.18 10.61
C LEU A 125 -2.98 -8.01 11.61
N SER A 126 -1.75 -8.34 11.24
CA SER A 126 -0.76 -8.95 12.12
C SER A 126 0.65 -8.49 11.73
N ASN A 127 1.64 -8.64 12.63
CA ASN A 127 3.05 -8.32 12.39
C ASN A 127 3.32 -6.84 12.03
N VAL A 128 2.84 -5.93 12.88
CA VAL A 128 3.15 -4.48 12.83
C VAL A 128 4.59 -4.19 13.21
#